data_AF-A0A024F8F7-F1
#
_entry.id   AF-A0A024F8F7-F1
#
_cell.length_a   1.000
_cell.length_b   1.000
_cell.length_c   1.000
_cell.angle_alpha   90.00
_cell.angle_beta   90.00
_cell.angle_gamma   90.00
#
_symmetry.space_group_name_H-M   'P 1'
#
loop_
_entity.id
_entity.type
_entity.pdbx_description
1 polymer ?
#
loop_
_entity_poly.entity_id
_entity_poly.type
_entity_poly.pdbx_seq_one_letter_code
_entity_poly.pdbx_strand_id
1 'polypeptide(L)' 'MFVMDDGWFSTRDNDYQGLGDWSVSKEKFPDGLNPLIQHVKAHGMKFGIWVEPEMVNPES' A
#
# COMPACT_ATOMS: atom_id res chain seq x y z
N MET A 1 -14.33 -5.53 7.64
CA MET A 1 -13.45 -5.46 6.45
C MET A 1 -12.53 -4.29 6.68
N PHE A 2 -11.23 -4.46 6.43
CA PHE A 2 -10.22 -3.42 6.54
C PHE A 2 -9.70 -3.14 5.13
N VAL A 3 -9.63 -1.87 4.74
CA VAL A 3 -9.08 -1.44 3.46
C VAL A 3 -7.90 -0.51 3.76
N MET A 4 -6.74 -0.85 3.23
CA MET A 4 -5.59 0.04 3.22
C MET A 4 -5.67 0.91 1.97
N ASP A 5 -5.84 2.21 2.20
CA ASP A 5 -5.95 3.20 1.13
C ASP A 5 -4.56 3.64 0.65
N ASP A 6 -4.46 4.81 0.01
CA ASP A 6 -3.22 5.34 -0.57
C ASP A 6 -2.02 5.38 0.43
N GLY A 7 -0.80 5.32 -0.11
CA GLY A 7 0.44 5.48 0.65
C GLY A 7 1.20 4.21 0.98
N TRP A 8 0.70 3.03 0.57
CA TRP A 8 1.34 1.75 0.92
C TRP A 8 2.58 1.39 0.09
N PHE A 9 2.78 2.10 -1.02
CA PHE A 9 3.74 1.76 -2.06
C PHE A 9 4.84 2.82 -2.21
N SER A 10 6.00 2.38 -2.70
CA SER A 10 7.16 3.21 -3.05
C SER A 10 7.44 4.34 -2.03
N THR A 11 7.65 5.56 -2.52
CA THR A 11 7.86 6.80 -1.75
C THR A 11 6.58 7.61 -1.54
N ARG A 12 5.39 6.98 -1.64
CA ARG A 12 4.08 7.64 -1.61
C ARG A 12 3.74 8.24 -0.24
N ASP A 13 4.38 9.35 0.13
CA ASP A 13 4.15 10.11 1.36
C ASP A 13 3.25 11.34 1.14
N ASN A 14 3.01 11.67 -0.12
CA ASN A 14 2.12 12.72 -0.59
C ASN A 14 1.58 12.31 -1.98
N ASP A 15 0.73 13.16 -2.56
CA ASP A 15 0.08 12.95 -3.85
C ASP A 15 0.94 13.28 -5.08
N TYR A 16 2.15 13.84 -4.90
CA TYR A 16 3.04 14.27 -5.98
C TYR A 16 4.00 13.19 -6.51
N GLN A 17 4.15 12.04 -5.82
CA GLN A 17 5.12 11.00 -6.16
C GLN A 17 4.56 9.57 -6.01
N GLY A 18 5.21 8.60 -6.66
CA GLY A 18 5.02 7.17 -6.43
C GLY A 18 3.90 6.46 -7.21
N LEU A 19 2.93 7.16 -7.83
CA LEU A 19 1.94 6.50 -8.70
C LEU A 19 2.64 5.85 -9.89
N GLY A 20 2.34 4.58 -10.14
CA GLY A 20 3.04 3.75 -11.12
C GLY A 20 3.95 2.69 -10.48
N ASP A 21 4.45 2.96 -9.26
CA ASP A 21 5.36 2.06 -8.54
C ASP A 21 4.64 1.24 -7.48
N TRP A 22 3.95 0.19 -7.90
CA TRP A 22 3.13 -0.67 -7.03
C TRP A 22 3.94 -1.65 -6.16
N SER A 23 5.15 -1.28 -5.76
CA SER A 23 6.00 -2.05 -4.85
C SER A 23 5.80 -1.58 -3.41
N VAL A 24 5.68 -2.51 -2.46
CA VAL A 24 5.49 -2.17 -1.03
C VAL A 24 6.64 -1.30 -0.52
N SER A 25 6.29 -0.19 0.15
CA SER A 25 7.28 0.67 0.81
C SER A 25 7.95 -0.09 1.95
N LYS A 26 9.25 -0.38 1.82
CA LYS A 26 10.03 -1.05 2.89
C LYS A 26 10.32 -0.15 4.09
N GLU A 27 10.20 1.16 3.92
CA GLU A 27 10.32 2.10 5.04
C GLU A 27 9.09 2.01 5.94
N LYS A 28 7.89 1.98 5.35
CA LYS A 28 6.61 1.86 6.09
C LYS A 28 6.32 0.44 6.54
N PHE A 29 6.69 -0.53 5.71
CA PHE A 29 6.43 -1.95 5.92
C PHE A 29 7.74 -2.76 5.74
N PRO A 30 8.65 -2.73 6.73
CA PRO A 30 9.94 -3.43 6.65
C PRO A 30 9.82 -4.92 6.35
N ASP A 31 8.76 -5.56 6.86
CA ASP A 31 8.45 -6.98 6.67
C ASP A 31 7.39 -7.23 5.57
N GLY A 32 7.12 -6.22 4.74
CA GLY A 32 6.03 -6.20 3.77
C GLY A 32 4.65 -6.16 4.42
N LEU A 33 3.59 -6.37 3.62
CA LEU A 33 2.20 -6.27 4.09
C LEU A 33 1.70 -7.54 4.81
N ASN A 34 2.45 -8.64 4.74
CA ASN A 34 2.00 -9.93 5.29
C ASN A 34 1.64 -9.88 6.78
N PRO A 35 2.43 -9.27 7.68
CA PRO A 35 2.07 -9.18 9.10
C PRO A 35 0.72 -8.46 9.32
N LEU A 36 0.48 -7.35 8.61
CA LEU A 36 -0.77 -6.60 8.67
C LEU A 36 -1.95 -7.45 8.15
N ILE A 37 -1.79 -8.09 7.00
CA ILE A 37 -2.81 -8.95 6.40
C ILE A 37 -3.18 -10.10 7.36
N GLN A 38 -2.18 -10.74 7.98
CA GLN A 38 -2.43 -11.83 8.93
C GLN A 38 -3.13 -11.32 10.19
N HIS A 39 -2.73 -10.17 10.73
CA HIS A 39 -3.40 -9.55 11.87
C HIS A 39 -4.87 -9.27 11.57
N VAL A 40 -5.17 -8.67 10.42
CA VAL A 40 -6.56 -8.39 9.99
C VAL A 40 -7.37 -9.69 9.85
N LYS A 41 -6.79 -10.73 9.22
CA LYS A 41 -7.46 -12.04 9.06
C LYS A 41 -7.70 -12.75 10.39
N ALA A 42 -6.76 -12.66 11.34
CA ALA A 42 -6.90 -13.24 12.68
C ALA A 42 -8.09 -12.65 13.45
N HIS A 43 -8.50 -11.42 13.14
CA HIS A 43 -9.69 -10.77 13.69
C HIS A 43 -10.97 -11.05 12.90
N GLY A 44 -10.98 -12.06 12.02
CA GLY A 44 -12.15 -12.45 11.25
C GLY A 44 -12.53 -11.43 10.15
N MET A 45 -11.63 -10.53 9.78
CA MET A 45 -11.88 -9.50 8.77
C MET A 45 -11.25 -9.86 7.41
N LYS A 46 -11.89 -9.41 6.33
CA LYS A 46 -11.27 -9.35 4.99
C LYS A 46 -10.33 -8.15 4.89
N PHE A 47 -9.27 -8.28 4.10
CA PHE A 47 -8.32 -7.23 3.76
C PHE A 47 -8.50 -6.79 2.30
N GLY A 48 -8.54 -5.48 2.06
CA GLY A 48 -8.51 -4.85 0.74
C GLY A 48 -7.37 -3.85 0.65
N ILE A 49 -6.98 -3.52 -0.58
CA ILE A 49 -5.88 -2.59 -0.88
C ILE A 49 -6.28 -1.69 -2.05
N TRP A 50 -5.92 -0.42 -1.96
CA TRP A 50 -6.16 0.56 -3.01
C TRP A 50 -5.08 0.51 -4.10
N VAL A 51 -5.48 0.73 -5.35
CA VAL A 51 -4.60 0.86 -6.52
C VAL A 51 -5.20 1.89 -7.50
N GLU A 52 -4.36 2.63 -8.20
CA GLU A 52 -4.74 3.55 -9.28
C GLU A 52 -3.88 3.30 -10.53
N PRO A 53 -4.09 2.17 -11.23
CA PRO A 53 -3.17 1.70 -12.27
C PRO A 53 -3.14 2.57 -13.53
N GLU A 54 -4.06 3.53 -13.64
CA GLU A 54 -4.21 4.42 -14.80
C GLU A 54 -3.30 5.66 -14.72
N MET A 55 -2.70 5.92 -13.54
CA MET A 55 -1.90 7.12 -13.29
C MET A 55 -0.42 6.81 -13.08
N VAL A 56 0.41 7.82 -13.36
CA VAL A 56 1.85 7.81 -13.11
C VAL A 56 2.33 9.19 -12.66
N ASN A 57 3.22 9.27 -11.67
CA ASN A 57 3.89 10.52 -11.30
C ASN A 57 5.19 10.70 -12.11
N PRO A 58 5.63 11.94 -12.42
CA PRO A 58 6.96 12.17 -13.01
C PRO A 58 8.11 11.68 -12.12
N GLU A 59 7.90 11.70 -10.80
CA GLU A 59 8.80 11.12 -9.80
C GLU A 59 8.31 9.71 -9.42
N SER A 60 8.48 8.78 -10.37
CA SER A 60 8.33 7.34 -10.22
C SER A 60 9.54 6.62 -10.82
#